data_AF-A0A0F9T8W4-F1
#
_entry.id   AF-A0A0F9T8W4-F1
#
_cell.length_a   1.000
_cell.length_b   1.000
_cell.length_c   1.000
_cell.angle_alpha   90.00
_cell.angle_beta   90.00
_cell.angle_gamma   90.00
#
_symmetry.space_group_name_H-M   'P 1'
#
loop_
_entity.id
_entity.type
_entity.pdbx_description
1 polymer ?
#
loop_
_entity_poly.entity_id
_entity_poly.type
_entity_poly.pdbx_seq_one_letter_code
_entity_poly.pdbx_strand_id
1 'polypeptide(L)'
;MEIKPIMTHKRGLTQKNKMFADAYAGDSNEAADIAGIGRDHGRRLVQSVTSASITPSAIAVQERIKTREDTEVRPGVANRQRRQRFWTESMDDGALSMADRLRASELLGKSEADFVDVIKGADSMLLVLGSPRKQIESKVLENHDEHDTGREASSVPSEEK
;
A
#
# COMPACT_ATOMS: atom_id res chain seq x y z
N MET A 1 -41.61 -15.62 35.95
CA MET A 1 -41.02 -15.80 34.61
C MET A 1 -39.54 -15.53 34.72
N GLU A 2 -38.73 -16.59 34.77
CA GLU A 2 -37.27 -16.46 34.81
C GLU A 2 -36.77 -16.03 33.44
N ILE A 3 -36.27 -14.80 33.36
CA ILE A 3 -35.57 -14.30 32.17
C ILE A 3 -34.21 -14.99 32.17
N LYS A 4 -34.06 -16.02 31.34
CA LYS A 4 -32.78 -16.69 31.12
C LYS A 4 -31.76 -15.65 30.62
N PRO A 5 -30.56 -15.60 31.20
CA PRO A 5 -29.55 -14.64 30.78
C PRO A 5 -29.16 -14.96 29.34
N ILE A 6 -29.18 -13.94 28.47
CA ILE A 6 -28.64 -14.03 27.12
C ILE A 6 -27.15 -14.32 27.30
N MET A 7 -26.75 -15.57 27.06
CA MET A 7 -25.35 -15.96 27.07
C MET A 7 -24.64 -15.19 25.95
N THR A 8 -24.03 -14.05 26.29
CA THR A 8 -23.08 -13.37 25.43
C THR A 8 -21.86 -14.27 25.34
N HIS A 9 -21.88 -15.23 24.42
CA HIS A 9 -20.68 -15.99 24.11
C HIS A 9 -19.64 -14.99 23.62
N LYS A 10 -18.65 -14.75 24.47
CA LYS A 10 -17.31 -14.26 24.12
C LYS A 10 -16.74 -15.28 23.13
N ARG A 11 -17.23 -15.29 21.89
CA ARG A 11 -16.91 -16.30 20.89
C ARG A 11 -15.47 -16.05 20.47
N GLY A 12 -14.56 -16.74 21.15
CA GLY A 12 -13.18 -16.88 20.70
C GLY A 12 -13.15 -17.43 19.28
N LEU A 13 -12.04 -17.21 18.59
CA LEU A 13 -11.81 -17.67 17.22
C LEU A 13 -12.20 -19.15 17.04
N THR A 14 -12.98 -19.46 16.01
CA THR A 14 -13.28 -20.86 15.66
C THR A 14 -12.00 -21.59 15.25
N GLN A 15 -11.96 -22.92 15.39
CA GLN A 15 -10.77 -23.71 15.05
C GLN A 15 -10.30 -23.47 13.61
N LYS A 16 -11.24 -23.39 12.65
CA LYS A 16 -10.94 -23.08 11.25
C LYS A 16 -10.34 -21.69 11.07
N ASN A 17 -10.85 -20.69 11.79
CA ASN A 17 -10.29 -19.34 11.72
C ASN A 17 -8.90 -19.25 12.38
N LYS A 18 -8.62 -20.07 13.40
CA LYS A 18 -7.26 -20.22 13.95
C LYS A 18 -6.32 -20.81 12.92
N MET A 19 -6.70 -21.92 12.30
CA MET A 19 -5.92 -22.55 11.22
C MET A 19 -5.66 -21.60 10.07
N PHE A 20 -6.67 -20.80 9.68
CA PHE A 20 -6.52 -19.78 8.66
C PHE A 20 -5.48 -18.72 9.05
N ALA A 21 -5.60 -18.16 10.26
CA ALA A 21 -4.65 -17.16 10.76
C ALA A 21 -3.22 -17.72 10.85
N ASP A 22 -3.07 -18.98 11.25
CA ASP A 22 -1.77 -19.64 11.39
C ASP A 22 -1.13 -19.93 10.01
N ALA A 23 -1.95 -20.26 9.00
CA ALA A 23 -1.51 -20.50 7.62
C ALA A 23 -1.29 -19.22 6.80
N TYR A 24 -1.82 -18.07 7.23
CA TYR A 24 -1.74 -16.84 6.45
C TYR A 24 -0.30 -16.32 6.33
N ALA A 25 0.17 -16.18 5.09
CA ALA A 25 1.51 -15.72 4.73
C ALA A 25 1.49 -14.62 3.65
N GLY A 26 0.40 -13.87 3.56
CA GLY A 26 0.18 -12.85 2.53
C GLY A 26 -0.72 -13.31 1.37
N ASP A 27 -1.02 -14.61 1.27
CA ASP A 27 -2.03 -15.16 0.38
C ASP A 27 -3.24 -15.68 1.16
N SER A 28 -4.41 -15.10 0.90
CA SER A 28 -5.67 -15.47 1.56
C SER A 28 -6.37 -16.68 0.95
N ASN A 29 -6.12 -16.99 -0.32
CA ASN A 29 -6.70 -18.16 -0.98
C ASN A 29 -5.98 -19.42 -0.51
N GLU A 30 -4.65 -19.38 -0.46
CA GLU A 30 -3.85 -20.51 0.04
C GLU A 30 -4.16 -20.82 1.50
N ALA A 31 -4.22 -19.79 2.35
CA ALA A 31 -4.59 -19.96 3.76
C ALA A 31 -6.02 -20.50 3.93
N ALA A 32 -6.95 -20.13 3.05
CA ALA A 32 -8.32 -20.64 3.07
C ALA A 32 -8.39 -22.12 2.70
N ASP A 33 -7.63 -22.53 1.69
CA ASP A 33 -7.54 -23.92 1.25
C ASP A 33 -6.93 -24.79 2.37
N ILE A 34 -5.85 -24.35 3.02
CA ILE A 34 -5.22 -25.04 4.17
C ILE A 34 -6.20 -25.16 5.35
N ALA A 35 -6.96 -24.10 5.63
CA ALA A 35 -7.90 -24.08 6.75
C ALA A 35 -9.24 -24.77 6.46
N GLY A 36 -9.47 -25.22 5.23
CA GLY A 36 -10.74 -25.83 4.81
C GLY A 36 -11.93 -24.87 4.95
N ILE A 37 -11.73 -23.61 4.58
CA ILE A 37 -12.77 -22.58 4.50
C ILE A 37 -12.92 -22.07 3.07
N GLY A 38 -14.08 -21.48 2.74
CA GLY A 38 -14.27 -20.89 1.41
C GLY A 38 -13.34 -19.68 1.19
N ARG A 39 -12.76 -19.57 -0.01
CA ARG A 39 -11.85 -18.46 -0.38
C ARG A 39 -12.49 -17.08 -0.21
N ASP A 40 -13.76 -16.93 -0.53
CA ASP A 40 -14.52 -15.68 -0.31
C ASP A 40 -14.62 -15.31 1.17
N HIS A 41 -14.67 -16.30 2.06
CA HIS A 41 -14.63 -16.09 3.49
C HIS A 41 -13.21 -15.73 3.94
N GLY A 42 -12.19 -16.41 3.42
CA GLY A 42 -10.77 -16.07 3.67
C GLY A 42 -10.43 -14.63 3.30
N ARG A 43 -10.82 -14.17 2.10
CA ARG A 43 -10.63 -12.77 1.66
C ARG A 43 -11.30 -11.75 2.58
N ARG A 44 -12.50 -12.06 3.08
CA ARG A 44 -13.22 -11.20 4.04
C ARG A 44 -12.53 -11.13 5.40
N LEU A 45 -11.86 -12.20 5.84
CA LEU A 45 -11.15 -12.20 7.13
C LEU A 45 -9.93 -11.26 7.12
N VAL A 46 -9.30 -11.06 5.95
CA VAL A 46 -8.09 -10.22 5.80
C VAL A 46 -8.36 -8.85 5.17
N GLN A 47 -9.62 -8.55 4.84
CA GLN A 47 -10.00 -7.24 4.30
C GLN A 47 -9.83 -6.12 5.34
N SER A 48 -9.52 -4.91 4.86
CA SER A 48 -9.22 -3.74 5.68
C SER A 48 -10.27 -3.45 6.76
N VAL A 49 -9.79 -3.10 7.96
CA VAL A 49 -10.58 -2.63 9.13
C VAL A 49 -11.30 -1.28 8.86
N THR A 50 -11.11 -0.67 7.69
CA THR A 50 -11.85 0.54 7.28
C THR A 50 -13.15 0.25 6.54
N SER A 51 -13.44 -1.02 6.21
CA SER A 51 -14.68 -1.39 5.50
C SER A 51 -15.90 -1.44 6.44
N ALA A 52 -17.05 -0.92 5.99
CA ALA A 52 -18.28 -0.84 6.78
C ALA A 52 -18.93 -2.21 7.13
N SER A 53 -18.25 -3.34 6.88
CA SER A 53 -18.77 -4.71 7.07
C SER A 53 -17.77 -5.65 7.72
N ILE A 54 -17.03 -5.16 8.70
CA ILE A 54 -16.11 -5.99 9.49
C ILE A 54 -16.90 -6.87 10.45
N THR A 55 -16.69 -8.17 10.35
CA THR A 55 -17.21 -9.13 11.31
C THR A 55 -16.28 -9.20 12.53
N PRO A 56 -16.81 -9.49 13.74
CA PRO A 56 -15.96 -9.74 14.92
C PRO A 56 -14.92 -10.85 14.70
N SER A 57 -15.23 -11.82 13.83
CA SER A 57 -14.30 -12.89 13.44
C SER A 57 -13.11 -12.39 12.62
N ALA A 58 -13.29 -11.37 11.78
CA ALA A 58 -12.22 -10.78 10.98
C ALA A 58 -11.25 -10.01 11.88
N ILE A 59 -11.76 -9.21 12.82
CA ILE A 59 -10.95 -8.48 13.82
C ILE A 59 -10.06 -9.46 14.57
N ALA A 60 -10.65 -10.52 15.13
CA ALA A 60 -9.91 -11.46 15.95
C ALA A 60 -8.93 -12.34 15.14
N VAL A 61 -9.17 -12.56 13.84
CA VAL A 61 -8.19 -13.21 12.94
C VAL A 61 -7.01 -12.28 12.69
N GLN A 62 -7.26 -11.00 12.42
CA GLN A 62 -6.21 -10.01 12.18
C GLN A 62 -5.36 -9.76 13.42
N GLU A 63 -5.97 -9.68 14.61
CA GLU A 63 -5.25 -9.61 15.88
C GLU A 63 -4.35 -10.83 16.08
N ARG A 64 -4.81 -12.03 15.74
CA ARG A 64 -4.00 -13.26 15.84
C ARG A 64 -2.82 -13.25 14.87
N ILE A 65 -3.04 -12.86 13.61
CA ILE A 65 -1.98 -12.72 12.60
C ILE A 65 -0.93 -11.73 13.10
N LYS A 66 -1.37 -10.54 13.56
CA LYS A 66 -0.48 -9.52 14.10
C LYS A 66 0.29 -10.01 15.32
N THR A 67 -0.40 -10.63 16.28
CA THR A 67 0.24 -11.17 17.49
C THR A 67 1.29 -12.23 17.14
N ARG A 68 0.97 -13.12 16.19
CA ARG A 68 1.92 -14.11 15.68
C ARG A 68 3.12 -13.42 15.04
N GLU A 69 2.91 -12.44 14.17
CA GLU A 69 3.99 -11.72 13.50
C GLU A 69 4.87 -10.92 14.47
N ASP A 70 4.27 -10.33 15.51
CA ASP A 70 4.97 -9.62 16.58
C ASP A 70 5.78 -10.56 17.49
N THR A 71 5.34 -11.81 17.65
CA THR A 71 5.98 -12.81 18.53
C THR A 71 6.89 -13.80 17.81
N GLU A 72 6.71 -13.99 16.50
CA GLU A 72 7.55 -14.82 15.64
C GLU A 72 8.91 -14.14 15.43
N VAL A 73 9.82 -14.37 16.36
CA VAL A 73 11.25 -14.26 16.07
C VAL A 73 11.62 -15.45 15.20
N ARG A 74 11.50 -15.31 13.87
CA ARG A 74 11.95 -16.33 12.92
C ARG A 74 13.48 -16.42 12.98
N PRO A 75 14.06 -17.51 13.51
CA PRO A 75 15.51 -17.64 13.60
C PRO A 75 16.10 -17.54 12.19
N GLY A 76 17.05 -16.63 11.99
CA GLY A 76 17.69 -16.39 10.68
C GLY A 76 17.01 -15.34 9.79
N VAL A 77 15.82 -14.83 10.12
CA VAL A 77 15.23 -13.69 9.40
C VAL A 77 15.43 -12.41 10.20
N ALA A 78 16.08 -11.42 9.58
CA ALA A 78 16.27 -10.11 10.21
C ALA A 78 14.93 -9.35 10.31
N ASN A 79 14.57 -8.88 11.51
CA ASN A 79 13.44 -7.97 11.72
C ASN A 79 13.70 -6.59 11.09
N ARG A 80 12.68 -5.73 11.06
CA ARG A 80 12.75 -4.40 10.41
C ARG A 80 13.92 -3.57 10.92
N GLN A 81 14.08 -3.47 12.24
CA GLN A 81 15.14 -2.69 12.88
C GLN A 81 16.54 -3.22 12.55
N ARG A 82 16.71 -4.54 12.50
CA ARG A 82 17.97 -5.17 12.09
C ARG A 82 18.30 -4.88 10.62
N ARG A 83 17.31 -4.90 9.72
CA ARG A 83 17.52 -4.56 8.30
C ARG A 83 17.88 -3.09 8.10
N GLN A 84 17.18 -2.19 8.79
CA GLN A 84 17.49 -0.76 8.77
C GLN A 84 18.91 -0.50 9.24
N ARG A 85 19.29 -1.05 10.40
CA ARG A 85 20.65 -0.96 10.92
C ARG A 85 21.69 -1.49 9.93
N PHE A 86 21.45 -2.67 9.36
CA PHE A 86 22.36 -3.28 8.38
C PHE A 86 22.58 -2.36 7.16
N TRP A 87 21.51 -1.75 6.62
CA TRP A 87 21.65 -0.83 5.49
C TRP A 87 22.32 0.49 5.88
N THR A 88 22.03 1.04 7.06
CA THR A 88 22.75 2.22 7.58
C THR A 88 24.25 1.95 7.72
N GLU A 89 24.63 0.84 8.36
CA GLU A 89 26.02 0.45 8.50
C GLU A 89 26.69 0.21 7.14
N SER A 90 25.98 -0.43 6.20
CA SER A 90 26.51 -0.71 4.86
C SER A 90 26.70 0.55 3.99
N MET A 91 25.85 1.57 4.10
CA MET A 91 26.02 2.81 3.33
C MET A 91 27.15 3.69 3.89
N ASP A 92 27.42 3.60 5.19
CA ASP A 92 28.46 4.34 5.89
C ASP A 92 29.84 3.65 5.84
N ASP A 93 29.90 2.36 5.50
CA ASP A 93 31.15 1.60 5.40
C ASP A 93 31.99 2.01 4.18
N GLY A 94 33.09 2.71 4.45
CA GLY A 94 34.06 3.15 3.44
C GLY A 94 34.88 2.02 2.79
N ALA A 95 34.83 0.79 3.33
CA ALA A 95 35.49 -0.37 2.74
C ALA A 95 34.65 -1.03 1.62
N LEU A 96 33.33 -0.79 1.59
CA LEU A 96 32.44 -1.31 0.55
C LEU A 96 32.52 -0.48 -0.73
N SER A 97 32.15 -1.09 -1.86
CA SER A 97 32.08 -0.40 -3.13
C SER A 97 31.02 0.71 -3.09
N MET A 98 31.24 1.81 -3.84
CA MET A 98 30.24 2.87 -3.94
C MET A 98 28.88 2.35 -4.44
N ALA A 99 28.88 1.34 -5.31
CA ALA A 99 27.64 0.74 -5.81
C ALA A 99 26.85 0.03 -4.70
N ASP A 100 27.51 -0.72 -3.82
CA ASP A 100 26.85 -1.41 -2.70
C ASP A 100 26.30 -0.40 -1.68
N ARG A 101 27.05 0.66 -1.42
CA ARG A 101 26.65 1.75 -0.51
C ARG A 101 25.41 2.49 -1.03
N LEU A 102 25.40 2.85 -2.32
CA LEU A 102 24.24 3.46 -2.96
C LEU A 102 23.01 2.54 -2.92
N ARG A 103 23.22 1.23 -3.14
CA ARG A 103 22.13 0.25 -3.05
C ARG A 103 21.58 0.10 -1.64
N ALA A 104 22.44 0.13 -0.62
CA ALA A 104 22.01 0.13 0.77
C ALA A 104 21.17 1.38 1.11
N SER A 105 21.62 2.56 0.67
CA SER A 105 20.87 3.82 0.82
C SER A 105 19.49 3.77 0.15
N GLU A 106 19.41 3.27 -1.09
CA GLU A 106 18.14 3.12 -1.81
C GLU A 106 17.18 2.16 -1.08
N LEU A 107 17.66 1.01 -0.62
CA LEU A 107 16.85 0.03 0.10
C LEU A 107 16.35 0.56 1.44
N LEU A 108 17.18 1.35 2.15
CA LEU A 108 16.78 2.03 3.37
C LEU A 108 15.63 3.01 3.08
N GLY A 109 15.78 3.90 2.09
CA GLY A 109 14.73 4.86 1.73
C GLY A 109 13.43 4.19 1.26
N LYS A 110 13.52 3.07 0.53
CA LYS A 110 12.34 2.24 0.20
C LYS A 110 11.64 1.68 1.42
N SER A 111 12.39 1.32 2.46
CA SER A 111 11.83 0.78 3.70
C SER A 111 11.18 1.83 4.60
N GLU A 112 11.53 3.11 4.43
CA GLU A 112 10.91 4.27 5.08
C GLU A 112 9.86 4.98 4.21
N ALA A 113 9.59 4.47 3.01
CA ALA A 113 8.66 5.06 2.05
C ALA A 113 9.06 6.46 1.54
N ASP A 114 10.36 6.77 1.49
CA ASP A 114 10.88 8.05 1.00
C ASP A 114 10.53 8.34 -0.47
N PHE A 115 10.27 7.28 -1.26
CA PHE A 115 9.98 7.36 -2.70
C PHE A 115 8.48 7.27 -3.03
N VAL A 116 7.61 7.56 -2.06
CA VAL A 116 6.17 7.47 -2.27
C VAL A 116 5.57 8.83 -2.56
N ASP A 117 5.10 8.99 -3.78
CA ASP A 117 4.32 10.15 -4.19
C ASP A 117 2.83 9.93 -3.88
N VAL A 118 2.21 10.90 -3.21
CA VAL A 118 0.77 10.89 -2.96
C VAL A 118 0.05 11.46 -4.17
N ILE A 119 -0.49 10.58 -5.02
CA ILE A 119 -1.38 10.99 -6.11
C ILE A 119 -2.78 11.19 -5.53
N LYS A 120 -3.22 12.45 -5.43
CA LYS A 120 -4.61 12.79 -5.06
C LYS A 120 -5.51 12.65 -6.30
N GLY A 121 -6.12 11.48 -6.48
CA GLY A 121 -7.26 11.27 -7.36
C GLY A 121 -8.56 11.27 -6.57
N ALA A 122 -9.65 11.79 -7.16
CA ALA A 122 -10.97 11.77 -6.52
C ALA A 122 -11.33 10.34 -6.08
N ASP A 123 -11.56 10.17 -4.78
CA ASP A 123 -12.05 8.95 -4.10
C ASP A 123 -11.18 7.70 -3.97
N SER A 124 -9.90 7.68 -4.33
CA SER A 124 -9.01 6.62 -3.81
C SER A 124 -7.54 7.00 -3.76
N MET A 125 -6.92 6.75 -2.61
CA MET A 125 -5.49 6.97 -2.37
C MET A 125 -4.69 5.80 -2.92
N LEU A 126 -4.15 5.96 -4.13
CA LEU A 126 -3.23 5.00 -4.74
C LEU A 126 -1.79 5.37 -4.39
N LEU A 127 -1.13 4.55 -3.57
CA LEU A 127 0.30 4.69 -3.27
C LEU A 127 1.10 4.05 -4.41
N VAL A 128 1.75 4.86 -5.25
CA VAL A 128 2.68 4.39 -6.29
C VAL A 128 4.09 4.46 -5.72
N LEU A 129 4.78 3.32 -5.62
CA LEU A 129 6.21 3.27 -5.30
C LEU A 129 6.99 3.75 -6.52
N GLY A 130 7.46 4.99 -6.51
CA GLY A 130 8.27 5.55 -7.59
C GLY A 130 9.65 4.88 -7.65
N SER A 131 10.00 4.26 -8.77
CA SER A 131 11.41 4.10 -9.15
C SER A 131 11.82 5.28 -10.03
N PRO A 132 13.05 5.82 -9.97
CA PRO A 132 13.43 7.10 -10.62
C PRO A 132 13.50 7.08 -12.16
N ARG A 133 12.81 6.17 -12.85
CA ARG A 133 13.03 5.95 -14.30
C ARG A 133 11.80 5.62 -15.13
N LYS A 134 10.68 6.30 -14.90
CA LYS A 134 9.69 6.47 -15.97
C LYS A 134 9.37 7.95 -16.13
N GLN A 135 9.97 8.53 -17.17
CA GLN A 135 9.49 9.73 -17.82
C GLN A 135 7.99 9.56 -18.06
N ILE A 136 7.19 10.31 -17.32
CA ILE A 136 5.86 10.66 -17.78
C ILE A 136 6.13 11.73 -18.84
N GLU A 137 6.12 11.33 -20.11
CA GLU A 137 6.06 12.29 -21.21
C GLU A 137 4.79 13.11 -21.04
N SER A 138 4.97 14.32 -20.52
CA SER A 138 3.94 15.33 -20.49
C SER A 138 3.63 15.73 -21.92
N LYS A 139 2.52 15.23 -22.47
CA LYS A 139 1.83 15.88 -23.59
C LYS A 139 1.31 17.22 -23.10
N VAL A 140 2.17 18.23 -23.21
CA VAL A 140 1.83 19.65 -23.13
C VAL A 140 1.83 20.17 -24.57
N LEU A 141 0.82 20.99 -24.89
CA LEU A 141 0.55 21.72 -26.13
C LEU A 141 -0.38 21.00 -27.13
N GLU A 142 -1.67 21.29 -27.03
CA GLU A 142 -2.33 22.27 -27.91
C GLU A 142 -3.79 22.44 -27.47
N ASN A 143 -4.04 23.43 -26.60
CA ASN A 143 -5.33 24.10 -26.56
C ASN A 143 -5.10 25.44 -27.27
N HIS A 144 -5.47 25.53 -28.54
CA HIS A 144 -5.67 26.82 -29.18
C HIS A 144 -7.08 27.29 -28.81
N ASP A 145 -7.14 28.19 -27.83
CA ASP A 145 -8.29 29.05 -27.59
C ASP A 145 -8.47 29.96 -28.81
N GLU A 146 -9.51 29.72 -29.62
CA GLU A 146 -10.01 30.70 -30.57
C GLU A 146 -10.72 31.82 -29.78
N HIS A 147 -9.96 32.87 -29.47
CA HIS A 147 -10.53 34.14 -29.08
C HIS A 147 -11.11 34.83 -30.33
N ASP A 148 -12.43 34.70 -30.47
CA ASP A 148 -13.27 35.62 -31.25
C ASP A 148 -13.19 37.03 -30.63
N THR A 149 -12.48 37.93 -31.30
CA THR A 149 -12.62 39.37 -31.10
C THR A 149 -12.67 40.05 -32.46
N GLY A 150 -13.89 40.28 -32.96
CA GLY A 150 -14.11 41.27 -34.02
C GLY A 150 -13.78 42.68 -33.54
N ARG A 151 -12.97 43.42 -34.32
CA ARG A 151 -13.19 44.84 -34.62
C ARG A 151 -12.21 45.40 -35.66
N GLU A 152 -12.83 45.98 -36.69
CA GLU A 152 -12.43 47.21 -37.40
C GLU A 152 -11.09 47.24 -38.16
N ALA A 153 -11.14 46.79 -39.43
CA ALA A 153 -10.19 47.21 -40.46
C ALA A 153 -10.54 48.65 -40.91
N SER A 154 -9.77 49.61 -40.41
CA SER A 154 -9.72 50.99 -40.91
C SER A 154 -8.89 51.04 -42.19
N SER A 155 -9.53 51.59 -43.23
CA SER A 155 -9.01 51.93 -44.55
C SER A 155 -7.82 52.91 -44.47
N VAL A 156 -6.72 52.60 -45.16
CA VAL A 156 -5.74 53.59 -45.62
C VAL A 156 -5.36 53.26 -47.07
N PRO A 157 -5.46 54.21 -48.01
CA PRO A 157 -5.27 53.97 -49.43
C PRO A 157 -3.79 54.06 -49.86
N SER A 158 -3.49 53.31 -50.91
CA SER A 158 -2.29 53.33 -51.74
C SER A 158 -2.19 54.59 -52.61
N GLU A 159 -0.98 54.76 -53.19
CA GLU A 159 -0.57 55.74 -54.23
C GLU A 159 -0.03 57.08 -53.67
N GLU A 160 0.99 57.74 -54.23
CA GLU A 160 1.92 57.50 -55.34
C GLU A 160 3.03 58.56 -55.21
N LYS A 161 4.23 58.20 -55.68
CA LYS A 161 5.33 59.07 -56.17
C LYS A 161 6.15 59.95 -55.22
#